data_AF-A0A414KHK4-F1
#
_entry.id   AF-A0A414KHK4-F1
#
_cell.length_a   1.000
_cell.length_b   1.000
_cell.length_c   1.000
_cell.angle_alpha   90.00
_cell.angle_beta   90.00
_cell.angle_gamma   90.00
#
_symmetry.space_group_name_H-M   'P 1'
#
loop_
_entity.id
_entity.type
_entity.pdbx_description
1 polymer ?
#
loop_
_entity_poly.entity_id
_entity_poly.type
_entity_poly.pdbx_seq_one_letter_code
_entity_poly.pdbx_strand_id
1 'polypeptide(L)'
;MNIQQYIHSLTDEEFEQLCTEYLTLHYKNKNITIHGTRLKKDGGKDIVGTAQDVPYEIWAECKRHNRALGLEKISKNVILVISKGINELIYFSTSDITRNAVKHVSIVAAKHNFSVTFIYGNRLYQELSILPRFQYGFEKSNEIIKNDLRISRFFSVFEDTEKYTEESELVLQRDNIFYIDIYLTNLYSATVSDVTCTLPKMADIIFHVPEIHNCFNMLQGSNRVIQIRAEVLSSYTVKHIPALTLKYKCNGHTYSQKVPGGYIDPTKLIYYPLVGENVQNFLSSKILPLLKGNGFSPIYMLNITGKSGTGKTRLLSEIINSAKSYNFQTLYCDAKKQNGFEILREFFMCLSGVTLWHWKYQLHIR
;
A
#
# COMPACT_ATOMS: atom_id res chain seq x y z
N MET A 1 17.27 24.85 -21.67
CA MET A 1 16.90 23.42 -21.57
C MET A 1 16.24 23.23 -20.21
N ASN A 2 15.06 22.61 -20.15
CA ASN A 2 14.41 22.33 -18.87
C ASN A 2 15.01 21.04 -18.26
N ILE A 3 15.06 20.94 -16.92
CA ILE A 3 15.56 19.76 -16.19
C ILE A 3 14.90 18.45 -16.67
N GLN A 4 13.62 18.49 -17.03
CA GLN A 4 12.91 17.33 -17.57
C GLN A 4 13.54 16.84 -18.89
N GLN A 5 13.81 17.75 -19.82
CA GLN A 5 14.43 17.42 -21.11
C GLN A 5 15.83 16.84 -20.91
N TYR A 6 16.59 17.42 -19.96
CA TYR A 6 17.92 16.91 -19.62
C TYR A 6 17.85 15.48 -19.09
N ILE A 7 17.00 15.21 -18.10
CA ILE A 7 16.88 13.86 -17.52
C ILE A 7 16.45 12.82 -18.56
N HIS A 8 15.56 13.17 -19.49
CA HIS A 8 15.16 12.26 -20.57
C HIS A 8 16.27 12.01 -21.60
N SER A 9 17.26 12.91 -21.72
CA SER A 9 18.41 12.75 -22.60
C SER A 9 19.51 11.84 -22.02
N LEU A 10 19.48 11.58 -20.71
CA LEU A 10 20.47 10.74 -20.03
C LEU A 10 20.33 9.27 -20.42
N THR A 11 21.46 8.57 -20.41
CA THR A 11 21.53 7.11 -20.34
C THR A 11 21.06 6.60 -18.98
N ASP A 12 20.84 5.28 -18.86
CA ASP A 12 20.44 4.66 -17.60
C ASP A 12 21.52 4.88 -16.51
N GLU A 13 22.80 4.74 -16.87
CA GLU A 13 23.96 4.94 -15.98
C GLU A 13 24.08 6.39 -15.51
N GLU A 14 23.92 7.36 -16.41
CA GLU A 14 23.96 8.78 -16.04
C GLU A 14 22.79 9.17 -15.12
N PHE A 15 21.63 8.55 -15.30
CA PHE A 15 20.47 8.75 -14.42
C PHE A 15 20.70 8.16 -13.02
N GLU A 16 21.28 6.96 -12.93
CA GLU A 16 21.69 6.34 -11.66
C GLU A 16 22.73 7.19 -10.91
N GLN A 17 23.73 7.72 -11.63
CA GLN A 17 24.72 8.62 -11.06
C GLN A 17 24.07 9.90 -10.50
N LEU A 18 23.13 10.48 -11.25
CA LEU A 18 22.40 11.67 -10.80
C LEU A 18 21.58 11.40 -9.53
N CYS A 19 20.91 10.25 -9.45
CA CYS A 19 20.19 9.83 -8.24
C CYS A 19 21.13 9.58 -7.06
N THR A 20 22.32 9.04 -7.31
CA THR A 20 23.37 8.82 -6.30
C THR A 20 23.87 10.14 -5.73
N GLU A 21 24.12 11.15 -6.57
CA GLU A 21 24.50 12.49 -6.13
C GLU A 21 23.42 13.13 -5.26
N TYR A 22 22.15 12.99 -5.67
CA TYR A 22 21.02 13.49 -4.89
C TYR A 22 20.94 12.84 -3.52
N LEU A 23 21.00 11.51 -3.44
CA LEU A 23 20.98 10.81 -2.16
C LEU A 23 22.18 11.17 -1.28
N THR A 24 23.37 11.31 -1.87
CA THR A 24 24.58 11.74 -1.15
C THR A 24 24.37 13.10 -0.49
N LEU A 25 23.77 14.05 -1.23
CA LEU A 25 23.45 15.37 -0.69
C LEU A 25 22.34 15.30 0.38
N HIS A 26 21.28 14.53 0.13
CA HIS A 26 20.13 14.37 1.04
C HIS A 26 20.54 13.76 2.39
N TYR A 27 21.51 12.85 2.38
CA TYR A 27 21.99 12.12 3.56
C TYR A 27 23.30 12.64 4.15
N LYS A 28 23.88 13.72 3.59
CA LYS A 28 25.20 14.26 3.97
C LYS A 28 25.38 14.47 5.49
N ASN A 29 24.33 14.87 6.19
CA ASN A 29 24.37 15.17 7.63
C ASN A 29 23.75 14.05 8.51
N LYS A 30 23.49 12.87 7.94
CA LYS A 30 22.78 11.76 8.61
C LYS A 30 23.68 10.56 8.95
N ASN A 31 25.01 10.73 8.93
CA ASN A 31 26.00 9.67 9.16
C ASN A 31 25.76 8.41 8.29
N ILE A 32 25.29 8.63 7.06
CA ILE A 32 25.00 7.58 6.09
C ILE A 32 25.92 7.79 4.89
N THR A 33 26.61 6.72 4.50
CA THR A 33 27.49 6.73 3.33
C THR A 33 26.74 6.14 2.15
N ILE A 34 26.66 6.89 1.04
CA ILE A 34 25.94 6.51 -0.17
C ILE A 34 26.93 6.04 -1.24
N HIS A 35 26.63 4.92 -1.88
CA HIS A 35 27.43 4.36 -2.97
C HIS A 35 26.52 3.73 -4.05
N GLY A 36 26.82 3.97 -5.32
CA GLY A 36 26.22 3.22 -6.43
C GLY A 36 26.75 1.78 -6.50
N THR A 37 25.92 0.82 -6.87
CA THR A 37 26.35 -0.57 -7.09
C THR A 37 26.97 -0.74 -8.48
N ARG A 38 27.87 -1.72 -8.65
CA ARG A 38 28.56 -1.94 -9.93
C ARG A 38 27.66 -2.73 -10.88
N LEU A 39 27.01 -2.07 -11.84
CA LEU A 39 26.37 -2.48 -13.12
C LEU A 39 26.38 -3.96 -13.62
N LYS A 40 26.52 -4.99 -12.79
CA LYS A 40 26.62 -6.40 -13.14
C LYS A 40 25.68 -7.24 -12.27
N LYS A 41 24.41 -7.29 -12.69
CA LYS A 41 23.37 -8.24 -12.23
C LYS A 41 23.27 -8.33 -10.70
N ASP A 42 23.21 -7.19 -10.02
CA ASP A 42 23.32 -7.01 -8.57
C ASP A 42 22.03 -7.33 -7.79
N GLY A 43 21.19 -8.22 -8.31
CA GLY A 43 20.06 -8.75 -7.55
C GLY A 43 18.83 -7.84 -7.48
N GLY A 44 18.90 -6.53 -7.67
CA GLY A 44 17.73 -5.62 -7.65
C GLY A 44 17.90 -4.46 -6.66
N LYS A 45 18.99 -3.71 -6.82
CA LYS A 45 19.25 -2.40 -6.22
C LYS A 45 20.34 -1.73 -7.06
N ASP A 46 20.26 -0.42 -7.24
CA ASP A 46 21.21 0.37 -8.03
C ASP A 46 22.06 1.28 -7.11
N ILE A 47 21.55 1.63 -5.92
CA ILE A 47 22.23 2.47 -4.94
C ILE A 47 22.06 1.88 -3.53
N VAL A 48 23.11 1.95 -2.72
CA VAL A 48 23.12 1.53 -1.32
C VAL A 48 23.57 2.67 -0.42
N GLY A 49 22.86 2.86 0.68
CA GLY A 49 23.27 3.70 1.80
C GLY A 49 23.48 2.87 3.06
N THR A 50 24.59 3.06 3.76
CA THR A 50 24.85 2.38 5.04
C THR A 50 25.22 3.39 6.12
N ALA A 51 24.59 3.28 7.28
CA ALA A 51 25.06 3.99 8.47
C ALA A 51 26.34 3.33 9.01
N GLN A 52 27.22 4.15 9.62
CA GLN A 52 28.51 3.65 10.14
C GLN A 52 28.36 2.90 11.48
N ASP A 53 27.43 3.35 12.33
CA ASP A 53 27.38 2.94 13.74
C ASP A 53 26.14 2.11 14.12
N VAL A 54 25.20 1.95 13.19
CA VAL A 54 23.95 1.21 13.40
C VAL A 54 23.64 0.34 12.19
N PRO A 55 22.97 -0.81 12.36
CA PRO A 55 22.54 -1.65 11.24
C PRO A 55 21.36 -0.99 10.51
N TYR A 56 21.66 0.10 9.80
CA TYR A 56 20.71 0.88 9.02
C TYR A 56 21.16 0.90 7.57
N GLU A 57 20.35 0.30 6.70
CA GLU A 57 20.62 0.21 5.27
C GLU A 57 19.46 0.80 4.45
N ILE A 58 19.84 1.54 3.41
CA ILE A 58 18.95 2.16 2.43
C ILE A 58 19.25 1.55 1.08
N TRP A 59 18.23 1.06 0.38
CA TRP A 59 18.35 0.63 -1.00
C TRP A 59 17.57 1.58 -1.90
N ALA A 60 18.15 1.95 -3.03
CA ALA A 60 17.43 2.63 -4.09
C ALA A 60 17.47 1.86 -5.41
N GLU A 61 16.37 1.92 -6.14
CA GLU A 61 16.22 1.41 -7.49
C GLU A 61 15.89 2.57 -8.44
N CYS A 62 16.62 2.67 -9.53
CA CYS A 62 16.48 3.67 -10.56
C CYS A 62 15.87 3.03 -11.82
N LYS A 63 14.79 3.63 -12.33
CA LYS A 63 14.06 3.11 -13.49
C LYS A 63 13.79 4.21 -14.50
N ARG A 64 14.62 4.25 -15.54
CA ARG A 64 14.40 5.07 -16.73
C ARG A 64 13.52 4.30 -17.73
N HIS A 65 12.25 4.67 -17.76
CA HIS A 65 11.28 4.06 -18.66
C HIS A 65 10.32 5.13 -19.22
N ASN A 66 9.70 4.78 -20.35
CA ASN A 66 8.69 5.64 -21.00
C ASN A 66 7.26 5.24 -20.63
N ARG A 67 7.07 4.06 -20.04
CA ARG A 67 5.76 3.53 -19.66
C ARG A 67 5.66 3.40 -18.15
N ALA A 68 4.46 3.60 -17.63
CA ALA A 68 4.20 3.49 -16.21
C ALA A 68 4.68 2.15 -15.63
N LEU A 69 5.25 2.20 -14.42
CA LEU A 69 5.75 1.03 -13.71
C LEU A 69 4.64 0.38 -12.91
N GLY A 70 4.30 -0.84 -13.28
CA GLY A 70 3.43 -1.71 -12.51
C GLY A 70 4.19 -2.50 -11.44
N LEU A 71 3.42 -3.25 -10.65
CA LEU A 71 3.94 -4.06 -9.55
C LEU A 71 4.96 -5.11 -10.00
N GLU A 72 4.79 -5.67 -11.20
CA GLU A 72 5.70 -6.66 -11.81
C GLU A 72 7.16 -6.18 -11.89
N LYS A 73 7.38 -4.87 -12.06
CA LYS A 73 8.72 -4.29 -12.23
C LYS A 73 9.39 -3.95 -10.90
N ILE A 74 8.60 -3.59 -9.88
CA ILE A 74 9.12 -3.08 -8.62
C ILE A 74 9.06 -4.11 -7.47
N SER A 75 8.21 -5.14 -7.60
CA SER A 75 7.98 -6.15 -6.55
C SER A 75 9.22 -6.98 -6.19
N LYS A 76 10.15 -7.20 -7.13
CA LYS A 76 11.38 -7.94 -6.87
C LYS A 76 12.22 -7.29 -5.77
N ASN A 77 12.33 -5.97 -5.77
CA ASN A 77 13.10 -5.22 -4.78
C ASN A 77 12.49 -5.38 -3.37
N VAL A 78 11.16 -5.43 -3.27
CA VAL A 78 10.44 -5.60 -2.00
C VAL A 78 10.80 -6.92 -1.32
N ILE A 79 10.81 -8.03 -2.08
CA ILE A 79 11.16 -9.36 -1.55
C ILE A 79 12.59 -9.35 -0.99
N LEU A 80 13.52 -8.70 -1.69
CA LEU A 80 14.92 -8.64 -1.27
C LEU A 80 15.10 -7.77 -0.03
N VAL A 81 14.41 -6.62 0.02
CA VAL A 81 14.39 -5.73 1.19
C VAL A 81 13.92 -6.46 2.43
N ILE A 82 12.83 -7.23 2.33
CA ILE A 82 12.32 -8.04 3.44
C ILE A 82 13.35 -9.11 3.82
N SER A 83 13.87 -9.86 2.86
CA SER A 83 14.83 -10.94 3.11
C SER A 83 16.15 -10.46 3.72
N LYS A 84 16.53 -9.21 3.50
CA LYS A 84 17.78 -8.62 3.99
C LYS A 84 17.58 -7.68 5.20
N GLY A 85 16.34 -7.43 5.60
CA GLY A 85 16.04 -6.54 6.73
C GLY A 85 16.39 -5.07 6.46
N ILE A 86 16.20 -4.60 5.23
CA ILE A 86 16.56 -3.24 4.81
C ILE A 86 15.55 -2.23 5.36
N ASN A 87 16.04 -1.08 5.83
CA ASN A 87 15.23 -0.10 6.55
C ASN A 87 14.49 0.88 5.63
N GLU A 88 15.09 1.25 4.51
CA GLU A 88 14.46 2.14 3.52
C GLU A 88 14.61 1.62 2.10
N LEU A 89 13.52 1.71 1.33
CA LEU A 89 13.47 1.41 -0.08
C LEU A 89 13.04 2.65 -0.87
N ILE A 90 13.86 3.10 -1.80
CA ILE A 90 13.62 4.31 -2.59
C ILE A 90 13.49 3.93 -4.07
N TYR A 91 12.43 4.37 -4.74
CA TYR A 91 12.27 4.23 -6.18
C TYR A 91 12.40 5.59 -6.86
N PHE A 92 13.35 5.70 -7.79
CA PHE A 92 13.44 6.80 -8.74
C PHE A 92 12.89 6.35 -10.09
N SER A 93 11.94 7.09 -10.67
CA SER A 93 11.48 6.78 -12.02
C SER A 93 11.15 7.99 -12.87
N THR A 94 11.59 7.97 -14.13
CA THR A 94 11.24 8.96 -15.15
C THR A 94 9.83 8.79 -15.71
N SER A 95 9.18 7.65 -15.43
CA SER A 95 7.79 7.37 -15.77
C SER A 95 6.94 7.35 -14.51
N ASP A 96 5.61 7.44 -14.68
CA ASP A 96 4.70 7.23 -13.56
C ASP A 96 4.84 5.84 -12.93
N ILE A 97 4.53 5.73 -11.64
CA ILE A 97 4.35 4.45 -10.96
C ILE A 97 2.84 4.28 -10.75
N THR A 98 2.29 3.12 -11.07
CA THR A 98 0.83 2.93 -10.96
C THR A 98 0.39 3.06 -9.50
N ARG A 99 -0.76 3.68 -9.28
CA ARG A 99 -1.33 3.87 -7.91
C ARG A 99 -1.48 2.53 -7.18
N ASN A 100 -1.81 1.46 -7.91
CA ASN A 100 -1.91 0.12 -7.35
C ASN A 100 -0.55 -0.40 -6.87
N ALA A 101 0.52 -0.18 -7.65
CA ALA A 101 1.86 -0.58 -7.26
C ALA A 101 2.35 0.20 -6.01
N VAL A 102 2.12 1.52 -5.96
CA VAL A 102 2.40 2.35 -4.78
C VAL A 102 1.66 1.83 -3.55
N LYS A 103 0.36 1.52 -3.69
CA LYS A 103 -0.47 0.98 -2.61
C LYS A 103 0.07 -0.34 -2.08
N HIS A 104 0.25 -1.33 -2.96
CA HIS A 104 0.71 -2.65 -2.56
C HIS A 104 2.07 -2.59 -1.85
N VAL A 105 3.04 -1.92 -2.45
CA VAL A 105 4.38 -1.81 -1.85
C VAL A 105 4.32 -1.06 -0.53
N SER A 106 3.50 -0.01 -0.40
CA SER A 106 3.34 0.71 0.86
C SER A 106 2.69 -0.13 1.97
N ILE A 107 1.70 -0.94 1.65
CA ILE A 107 1.07 -1.87 2.61
C ILE A 107 2.06 -2.96 3.03
N VAL A 108 2.88 -3.48 2.11
CA VAL A 108 3.93 -4.45 2.45
C VAL A 108 5.01 -3.80 3.33
N ALA A 109 5.44 -2.59 2.99
CA ALA A 109 6.36 -1.79 3.81
C ALA A 109 5.83 -1.58 5.23
N ALA A 110 4.53 -1.35 5.37
CA ALA A 110 3.84 -1.25 6.66
C ALA A 110 3.93 -2.54 7.48
N LYS A 111 3.66 -3.69 6.85
CA LYS A 111 3.67 -4.99 7.53
C LYS A 111 5.08 -5.42 7.97
N HIS A 112 6.09 -5.08 7.19
CA HIS A 112 7.48 -5.48 7.43
C HIS A 112 8.34 -4.37 8.04
N ASN A 113 7.73 -3.26 8.47
CA ASN A 113 8.37 -2.16 9.17
C ASN A 113 9.62 -1.57 8.46
N PHE A 114 9.50 -1.33 7.15
CA PHE A 114 10.48 -0.55 6.40
C PHE A 114 9.83 0.70 5.78
N SER A 115 10.63 1.73 5.52
CA SER A 115 10.18 2.96 4.86
C SER A 115 10.22 2.78 3.35
N VAL A 116 9.23 3.29 2.63
CA VAL A 116 9.26 3.34 1.16
C VAL A 116 9.07 4.76 0.66
N THR A 117 9.86 5.13 -0.34
CA THR A 117 9.83 6.45 -0.98
C THR A 117 9.71 6.30 -2.48
N PHE A 118 8.74 6.98 -3.09
CA PHE A 118 8.55 7.03 -4.54
C PHE A 118 8.83 8.44 -5.05
N ILE A 119 9.83 8.57 -5.92
CA ILE A 119 10.27 9.81 -6.54
C ILE A 119 10.10 9.67 -8.06
N TYR A 120 8.97 10.17 -8.57
CA TYR A 120 8.60 10.11 -9.98
C TYR A 120 7.73 11.32 -10.38
N GLY A 121 7.50 11.49 -11.68
CA GLY A 121 6.74 12.63 -12.21
C GLY A 121 7.37 13.98 -11.80
N ASN A 122 6.54 14.99 -11.53
CA ASN A 122 7.03 16.32 -11.13
C ASN A 122 7.94 16.29 -9.89
N ARG A 123 7.69 15.37 -8.95
CA ARG A 123 8.48 15.24 -7.74
C ARG A 123 9.94 14.91 -8.07
N LEU A 124 10.20 14.03 -9.05
CA LEU A 124 11.57 13.70 -9.46
C LEU A 124 12.36 14.93 -9.86
N TYR A 125 11.77 15.76 -10.73
CA TYR A 125 12.42 16.97 -11.23
C TYR A 125 12.67 17.97 -10.11
N GLN A 126 11.70 18.14 -9.21
CA GLN A 126 11.82 19.07 -8.08
C GLN A 126 12.92 18.62 -7.09
N GLU A 127 12.91 17.35 -6.68
CA GLU A 127 13.89 16.80 -5.74
C GLU A 127 15.31 16.87 -6.33
N LEU A 128 15.48 16.53 -7.63
CA LEU A 128 16.80 16.58 -8.27
C LEU A 128 17.29 18.00 -8.53
N SER A 129 16.40 18.98 -8.66
CA SER A 129 16.76 20.39 -8.94
C SER A 129 17.62 21.05 -7.86
N ILE A 130 17.69 20.47 -6.66
CA ILE A 130 18.56 20.96 -5.58
C ILE A 130 20.05 20.74 -5.87
N LEU A 131 20.38 19.85 -6.81
CA LEU A 131 21.77 19.54 -7.13
C LEU A 131 22.50 20.77 -7.69
N PRO A 132 23.78 21.00 -7.32
CA PRO A 132 24.54 22.17 -7.75
C PRO A 132 24.55 22.38 -9.27
N ARG A 133 24.57 21.30 -10.05
CA ARG A 133 24.57 21.35 -11.52
C ARG A 133 23.31 21.97 -12.14
N PHE A 134 22.20 22.06 -11.40
CA PHE A 134 20.97 22.70 -11.85
C PHE A 134 20.76 24.10 -11.28
N GLN A 135 21.72 24.63 -10.51
CA GLN A 135 21.62 25.98 -9.95
C GLN A 135 21.74 27.08 -11.01
N TYR A 136 22.44 26.81 -12.12
CA TYR A 136 22.69 27.77 -13.21
C TYR A 136 22.30 27.16 -14.57
N GLY A 137 21.56 27.91 -15.40
CA GLY A 137 21.26 27.52 -16.78
C GLY A 137 20.01 26.65 -17.01
N PHE A 138 19.27 26.31 -15.95
CA PHE A 138 18.01 25.57 -16.05
C PHE A 138 16.83 26.41 -15.54
N GLU A 139 15.72 26.38 -16.28
CA GLU A 139 14.45 26.93 -15.81
C GLU A 139 13.98 26.09 -14.60
N LYS A 140 13.87 26.73 -13.44
CA LYS A 140 13.32 26.10 -12.23
C LYS A 140 11.80 26.05 -12.34
N SER A 141 11.19 24.97 -11.86
CA SER A 141 9.72 24.93 -11.74
C SER A 141 9.27 25.96 -10.71
N ASN A 142 8.26 26.76 -11.05
CA ASN A 142 7.65 27.72 -10.12
C ASN A 142 6.81 27.05 -9.01
N GLU A 143 6.59 25.74 -9.07
CA GLU A 143 5.91 24.98 -8.02
C GLU A 143 6.81 24.86 -6.79
N ILE A 144 6.46 25.62 -5.74
CA ILE A 144 7.06 25.49 -4.42
C ILE A 144 6.53 24.19 -3.80
N ILE A 145 7.41 23.22 -3.50
CA ILE A 145 7.06 22.10 -2.63
C ILE A 145 6.69 22.70 -1.27
N LYS A 146 5.42 22.63 -0.91
CA LYS A 146 4.99 22.96 0.45
C LYS A 146 5.61 21.96 1.41
N ASN A 147 6.22 22.48 2.46
CA ASN A 147 6.72 21.70 3.59
C ASN A 147 5.51 21.23 4.42
N ASP A 148 4.78 20.23 3.90
CA ASP A 148 3.54 19.71 4.47
C ASP A 148 3.41 18.18 4.34
N LEU A 149 2.30 17.64 4.87
CA LEU A 149 1.89 16.26 4.59
C LEU A 149 0.90 16.31 3.43
N ARG A 150 1.32 15.84 2.26
CA ARG A 150 0.43 15.75 1.11
C ARG A 150 -0.50 14.56 1.27
N ILE A 151 -1.81 14.83 1.17
CA ILE A 151 -2.87 13.82 1.31
C ILE A 151 -3.66 13.72 0.02
N SER A 152 -3.96 12.51 -0.41
CA SER A 152 -4.93 12.24 -1.48
C SER A 152 -5.80 11.06 -1.10
N ARG A 153 -7.08 11.09 -1.45
CA ARG A 153 -8.07 10.07 -1.08
C ARG A 153 -8.79 9.57 -2.32
N PHE A 154 -9.01 8.26 -2.39
CA PHE A 154 -9.69 7.59 -3.49
C PHE A 154 -10.70 6.56 -2.97
N PHE A 155 -11.78 6.37 -3.72
CA PHE A 155 -12.75 5.31 -3.49
C PHE A 155 -12.57 4.18 -4.52
N SER A 156 -12.85 2.95 -4.10
CA SER A 156 -12.82 1.77 -4.96
C SER A 156 -13.83 0.72 -4.50
N VAL A 157 -14.40 -0.03 -5.45
CA VAL A 157 -15.19 -1.24 -5.17
C VAL A 157 -14.34 -2.51 -5.06
N PHE A 158 -13.04 -2.42 -5.39
CA PHE A 158 -12.09 -3.52 -5.30
C PHE A 158 -10.98 -3.20 -4.31
N GLU A 159 -10.54 -4.23 -3.57
CA GLU A 159 -9.42 -4.16 -2.63
C GLU A 159 -8.15 -3.70 -3.34
N ASP A 160 -7.90 -4.26 -4.51
CA ASP A 160 -6.81 -3.88 -5.42
C ASP A 160 -7.41 -3.39 -6.74
N THR A 161 -7.13 -2.14 -7.10
CA THR A 161 -7.63 -1.54 -8.34
C THR A 161 -6.61 -0.61 -8.95
N GLU A 162 -6.56 -0.62 -10.28
CA GLU A 162 -5.91 0.44 -11.06
C GLU A 162 -6.90 1.56 -11.42
N LYS A 163 -8.21 1.28 -11.32
CA LYS A 163 -9.29 2.21 -11.64
C LYS A 163 -9.92 2.71 -10.34
N TYR A 164 -9.58 3.94 -9.99
CA TYR A 164 -10.20 4.65 -8.88
C TYR A 164 -11.29 5.57 -9.39
N THR A 165 -12.33 5.76 -8.59
CA THR A 165 -13.30 6.81 -8.86
C THR A 165 -12.69 8.13 -8.37
N GLU A 166 -12.36 9.02 -9.32
CA GLU A 166 -11.85 10.36 -9.00
C GLU A 166 -12.98 11.29 -8.51
N GLU A 167 -14.23 10.90 -8.77
CA GLU A 167 -15.43 11.60 -8.31
C GLU A 167 -15.65 11.42 -6.80
N SER A 168 -16.41 12.34 -6.20
CA SER A 168 -16.83 12.23 -4.80
C SER A 168 -17.86 11.13 -4.57
N GLU A 169 -18.39 10.49 -5.63
CA GLU A 169 -19.44 9.50 -5.56
C GLU A 169 -18.97 8.11 -6.01
N LEU A 170 -19.32 7.06 -5.27
CA LEU A 170 -19.05 5.67 -5.62
C LEU A 170 -20.35 4.87 -5.66
N VAL A 171 -20.68 4.30 -6.83
CA VAL A 171 -21.85 3.45 -7.01
C VAL A 171 -21.51 1.99 -6.76
N LEU A 172 -22.22 1.35 -5.84
CA LEU A 172 -22.08 -0.08 -5.54
C LEU A 172 -23.10 -0.90 -6.32
N GLN A 173 -22.62 -1.90 -7.07
CA GLN A 173 -23.48 -2.74 -7.91
C GLN A 173 -23.49 -4.22 -7.48
N ARG A 174 -22.34 -4.76 -7.09
CA ARG A 174 -22.18 -6.22 -6.87
C ARG A 174 -22.01 -6.60 -5.41
N ASP A 175 -21.39 -5.72 -4.62
CA ASP A 175 -21.03 -6.02 -3.24
C ASP A 175 -21.27 -4.78 -2.38
N ASN A 176 -21.64 -4.98 -1.12
CA ASN A 176 -21.88 -3.90 -0.15
C ASN A 176 -20.58 -3.35 0.45
N ILE A 177 -19.44 -3.74 -0.10
CA ILE A 177 -18.10 -3.39 0.37
C ILE A 177 -17.48 -2.38 -0.58
N PHE A 178 -16.77 -1.42 0.00
CA PHE A 178 -15.90 -0.51 -0.71
C PHE A 178 -14.65 -0.22 0.09
N TYR A 179 -13.69 0.44 -0.56
CA TYR A 179 -12.39 0.77 0.01
C TYR A 179 -12.16 2.27 -0.09
N ILE A 180 -11.56 2.83 0.96
CA ILE A 180 -11.06 4.20 1.00
C ILE A 180 -9.54 4.11 1.12
N ASP A 181 -8.84 4.49 0.06
CA ASP A 181 -7.38 4.51 0.03
C ASP A 181 -6.91 5.97 0.26
N ILE A 182 -6.18 6.21 1.35
CA ILE A 182 -5.60 7.50 1.70
C ILE A 182 -4.09 7.44 1.48
N TYR A 183 -3.62 8.14 0.47
CA TYR A 183 -2.21 8.27 0.11
C TYR A 183 -1.60 9.45 0.84
N LEU A 184 -0.50 9.20 1.53
CA LEU A 184 0.28 10.16 2.29
C LEU A 184 1.68 10.26 1.71
N THR A 185 2.17 11.48 1.53
CA THR A 185 3.58 11.76 1.21
C THR A 185 4.10 12.77 2.22
N ASN A 186 5.11 12.37 3.00
CA ASN A 186 5.76 13.27 3.93
C ASN A 186 6.72 14.19 3.16
N LEU A 187 6.29 15.43 2.89
CA LEU A 187 7.14 16.45 2.27
C LEU A 187 7.81 17.35 3.32
N TYR A 188 7.64 17.06 4.61
CA TYR A 188 8.40 17.75 5.65
C TYR A 188 9.87 17.36 5.61
N SER A 189 10.74 18.29 6.00
CA SER A 189 12.16 18.01 6.26
C SER A 189 12.43 17.16 7.51
N ALA A 190 11.39 16.63 8.15
CA ALA A 190 11.47 15.86 9.38
C ALA A 190 10.51 14.67 9.36
N THR A 191 10.69 13.77 10.33
CA THR A 191 9.79 12.64 10.55
C THR A 191 8.42 13.13 10.99
N VAL A 192 7.37 12.64 10.33
CA VAL A 192 5.99 12.79 10.79
C VAL A 192 5.67 11.58 11.68
N SER A 193 5.29 11.82 12.93
CA SER A 193 5.05 10.76 13.91
C SER A 193 3.61 10.72 14.42
N ASP A 194 3.27 9.61 15.09
CA ASP A 194 1.98 9.38 15.73
C ASP A 194 0.77 9.57 14.78
N VAL A 195 0.93 9.19 13.51
CA VAL A 195 -0.11 9.38 12.50
C VAL A 195 -1.30 8.48 12.84
N THR A 196 -2.47 9.10 13.03
CA THR A 196 -3.71 8.42 13.41
C THR A 196 -4.86 8.90 12.54
N CYS A 197 -5.64 7.97 11.99
CA CYS A 197 -6.85 8.25 11.23
C CYS A 197 -8.09 8.03 12.09
N THR A 198 -8.85 9.09 12.34
CA THR A 198 -10.14 9.02 13.04
C THR A 198 -11.27 8.98 12.01
N LEU A 199 -12.06 7.90 12.07
CA LEU A 199 -13.17 7.64 11.17
C LEU A 199 -14.48 8.20 11.73
N PRO A 200 -15.42 8.64 10.87
CA PRO A 200 -16.76 9.02 11.32
C PRO A 200 -17.52 7.81 11.85
N LYS A 201 -18.35 8.01 12.89
CA LYS A 201 -19.31 6.99 13.34
C LYS A 201 -20.56 7.08 12.46
N MET A 202 -20.96 5.95 11.88
CA MET A 202 -22.16 5.84 11.05
C MET A 202 -22.95 4.60 11.46
N ALA A 203 -24.28 4.68 11.47
CA ALA A 203 -25.13 3.54 11.79
C ALA A 203 -25.19 2.51 10.63
N ASP A 204 -25.11 3.01 9.39
CA ASP A 204 -25.34 2.22 8.19
C ASP A 204 -24.05 1.73 7.52
N ILE A 205 -22.88 2.16 8.02
CA ILE A 205 -21.56 1.81 7.47
C ILE A 205 -20.63 1.43 8.60
N ILE A 206 -20.04 0.24 8.51
CA ILE A 206 -18.93 -0.18 9.37
C ILE A 206 -17.61 0.08 8.64
N PHE A 207 -16.66 0.71 9.32
CA PHE A 207 -15.30 0.88 8.84
C PHE A 207 -14.35 -0.07 9.56
N HIS A 208 -13.48 -0.71 8.80
CA HIS A 208 -12.45 -1.63 9.26
C HIS A 208 -11.08 -1.10 8.84
N VAL A 209 -10.23 -0.87 9.82
CA VAL A 209 -8.86 -0.37 9.62
C VAL A 209 -7.89 -1.31 10.32
N PRO A 210 -7.02 -2.00 9.57
CA PRO A 210 -5.96 -2.80 10.13
C PRO A 210 -5.05 -2.00 11.09
N GLU A 211 -4.57 -2.64 12.15
CA GLU A 211 -3.72 -1.98 13.17
C GLU A 211 -2.45 -1.36 12.59
N ILE A 212 -1.89 -1.95 11.53
CA ILE A 212 -0.70 -1.44 10.81
C ILE A 212 -0.88 -0.03 10.23
N HIS A 213 -2.12 0.47 10.17
CA HIS A 213 -2.47 1.80 9.69
C HIS A 213 -2.79 2.79 10.83
N ASN A 214 -2.57 2.41 12.09
CA ASN A 214 -2.72 3.28 13.25
C ASN A 214 -1.37 3.55 13.93
N CYS A 215 -1.20 4.76 14.47
CA CYS A 215 -0.05 5.19 15.26
C CYS A 215 1.30 4.85 14.61
N PHE A 216 1.49 5.21 13.34
CA PHE A 216 2.73 4.96 12.60
C PHE A 216 3.55 6.24 12.40
N ASN A 217 4.82 6.05 12.05
CA ASN A 217 5.75 7.12 11.72
C ASN A 217 6.09 7.09 10.21
N MET A 218 6.39 8.25 9.64
CA MET A 218 6.82 8.43 8.25
C MET A 218 8.12 9.22 8.23
N LEU A 219 9.19 8.62 7.70
CA LEU A 219 10.47 9.31 7.48
C LEU A 219 10.31 10.46 6.47
N GLN A 220 11.25 11.39 6.48
CA GLN A 220 11.31 12.47 5.50
C GLN A 220 11.25 11.91 4.08
N GLY A 221 10.36 12.46 3.24
CA GLY A 221 10.19 12.04 1.85
C GLY A 221 9.40 10.74 1.64
N SER A 222 9.12 9.97 2.70
CA SER A 222 8.48 8.67 2.58
C SER A 222 6.99 8.73 2.23
N ASN A 223 6.48 7.60 1.75
CA ASN A 223 5.11 7.40 1.34
C ASN A 223 4.42 6.36 2.23
N ARG A 224 3.14 6.60 2.52
CA ARG A 224 2.28 5.65 3.24
C ARG A 224 0.90 5.60 2.59
N VAL A 225 0.30 4.42 2.51
CA VAL A 225 -1.11 4.26 2.15
C VAL A 225 -1.85 3.65 3.33
N ILE A 226 -2.93 4.32 3.74
CA ILE A 226 -3.93 3.78 4.67
C ILE A 226 -5.08 3.25 3.82
N GLN A 227 -5.34 1.95 3.91
CA GLN A 227 -6.51 1.33 3.28
C GLN A 227 -7.57 1.04 4.33
N ILE A 228 -8.77 1.59 4.12
CA ILE A 228 -9.93 1.39 4.97
C ILE A 228 -10.92 0.53 4.20
N ARG A 229 -11.28 -0.64 4.72
CA ARG A 229 -12.41 -1.44 4.19
C ARG A 229 -13.69 -0.93 4.85
N ALA A 230 -14.71 -0.65 4.07
CA ALA A 230 -16.00 -0.20 4.56
C ALA A 230 -17.12 -1.10 4.06
N GLU A 231 -18.13 -1.32 4.90
CA GLU A 231 -19.25 -2.23 4.62
C GLU A 231 -20.58 -1.54 4.91
N VAL A 232 -21.48 -1.53 3.92
CA VAL A 232 -22.83 -0.96 4.02
C VAL A 232 -23.79 -2.02 4.57
N LEU A 233 -24.40 -1.77 5.73
CA LEU A 233 -25.08 -2.83 6.50
C LEU A 233 -26.47 -3.21 6.02
N SER A 234 -27.22 -2.31 5.37
CA SER A 234 -28.53 -2.58 4.79
C SER A 234 -29.19 -1.25 4.43
N SER A 235 -28.76 -0.62 3.35
CA SER A 235 -29.38 0.62 2.93
C SER A 235 -29.41 0.75 1.42
N TYR A 236 -30.57 1.15 0.89
CA TYR A 236 -30.82 1.40 -0.53
C TYR A 236 -30.88 2.90 -0.83
N THR A 237 -30.26 3.74 0.00
CA THR A 237 -30.21 5.20 -0.19
C THR A 237 -28.76 5.66 -0.23
N VAL A 238 -28.48 6.68 -1.04
CA VAL A 238 -27.17 7.34 -1.08
C VAL A 238 -26.73 7.78 0.32
N LYS A 239 -25.48 7.48 0.68
CA LYS A 239 -24.88 7.79 1.98
C LYS A 239 -23.78 8.83 1.83
N HIS A 240 -23.87 9.90 2.60
CA HIS A 240 -22.79 10.86 2.73
C HIS A 240 -21.84 10.43 3.85
N ILE A 241 -20.59 10.15 3.50
CA ILE A 241 -19.48 9.93 4.42
C ILE A 241 -18.91 11.30 4.81
N PRO A 242 -18.95 11.69 6.10
CA PRO A 242 -18.29 12.91 6.56
C PRO A 242 -16.78 12.89 6.36
N ALA A 243 -16.15 14.05 6.41
CA ALA A 243 -14.70 14.15 6.36
C ALA A 243 -14.04 13.34 7.49
N LEU A 244 -13.00 12.58 7.15
CA LEU A 244 -12.17 11.86 8.11
C LEU A 244 -11.14 12.83 8.70
N THR A 245 -10.58 12.52 9.87
CA THR A 245 -9.56 13.36 10.50
C THR A 245 -8.23 12.62 10.61
N LEU A 246 -7.17 13.17 10.02
CA LEU A 246 -5.80 12.74 10.26
C LEU A 246 -5.15 13.64 11.31
N LYS A 247 -4.64 13.02 12.38
CA LYS A 247 -3.82 13.69 13.40
C LYS A 247 -2.39 13.16 13.31
N TYR A 248 -1.41 14.03 13.46
CA TYR A 248 0.00 13.66 13.44
C TYR A 248 0.86 14.72 14.15
N LYS A 249 2.10 14.38 14.45
CA LYS A 249 3.10 15.29 14.99
C LYS A 249 4.24 15.51 14.00
N CYS A 250 4.72 16.73 13.92
CA CYS A 250 5.91 17.07 13.13
C CYS A 250 6.59 18.29 13.76
N ASN A 251 7.93 18.29 13.85
CA ASN A 251 8.71 19.40 14.42
C ASN A 251 8.20 19.90 15.79
N GLY A 252 7.77 18.99 16.66
CA GLY A 252 7.25 19.32 18.00
C GLY A 252 5.81 19.86 18.04
N HIS A 253 5.16 20.05 16.89
CA HIS A 253 3.78 20.51 16.80
C HIS A 253 2.82 19.37 16.47
N THR A 254 1.58 19.47 16.96
CA THR A 254 0.49 18.55 16.60
C THR A 254 -0.40 19.20 15.54
N TYR A 255 -0.65 18.46 14.47
CA TYR A 255 -1.49 18.88 13.35
C TYR A 255 -2.75 18.03 13.28
N SER A 256 -3.82 18.64 12.75
CA SER A 256 -5.09 17.96 12.48
C SER A 256 -5.59 18.40 11.11
N GLN A 257 -5.68 17.47 10.16
CA GLN A 257 -6.11 17.73 8.79
C GLN A 257 -7.36 16.91 8.46
N LYS A 258 -8.31 17.54 7.76
CA LYS A 258 -9.52 16.87 7.29
C LYS A 258 -9.25 16.22 5.93
N VAL A 259 -9.57 14.93 5.82
CA VAL A 259 -9.61 14.22 4.54
C VAL A 259 -11.05 14.27 4.04
N PRO A 260 -11.29 14.82 2.83
CA PRO A 260 -12.65 14.89 2.29
C PRO A 260 -13.30 13.51 2.23
N GLY A 261 -14.55 13.44 2.68
CA GLY A 261 -15.39 12.26 2.53
C GLY A 261 -15.98 12.17 1.11
N GLY A 262 -17.20 11.65 1.01
CA GLY A 262 -17.88 11.51 -0.28
C GLY A 262 -19.23 10.84 -0.15
N TYR A 263 -19.80 10.43 -1.28
CA TYR A 263 -21.10 9.80 -1.41
C TYR A 263 -20.92 8.35 -1.84
N ILE A 264 -21.65 7.44 -1.19
CA ILE A 264 -21.73 6.04 -1.60
C ILE A 264 -23.17 5.79 -2.03
N ASP A 265 -23.37 5.34 -3.25
CA ASP A 265 -24.67 4.99 -3.81
C ASP A 265 -24.86 3.46 -3.81
N PRO A 266 -25.54 2.89 -2.80
CA PRO A 266 -25.90 1.48 -2.76
C PRO A 266 -27.22 1.16 -3.47
N THR A 267 -27.89 2.12 -4.12
CA THR A 267 -29.23 1.91 -4.71
C THR A 267 -29.24 0.85 -5.81
N LYS A 268 -28.10 0.65 -6.47
CA LYS A 268 -27.91 -0.35 -7.53
C LYS A 268 -27.33 -1.67 -7.03
N LEU A 269 -27.24 -1.87 -5.71
CA LEU A 269 -26.78 -3.13 -5.14
C LEU A 269 -27.72 -4.25 -5.53
N ILE A 270 -27.20 -5.19 -6.31
CA ILE A 270 -27.84 -6.47 -6.53
C ILE A 270 -27.60 -7.31 -5.27
N TYR A 271 -28.43 -7.11 -4.26
CA TYR A 271 -28.40 -7.90 -3.04
C TYR A 271 -29.23 -9.17 -3.27
N TYR A 272 -28.60 -10.35 -3.14
CA TYR A 272 -29.32 -11.60 -2.93
C TYR A 272 -29.23 -11.93 -1.43
N PRO A 273 -30.28 -11.67 -0.65
CA PRO A 273 -30.26 -11.99 0.76
C PRO A 273 -30.04 -13.50 0.93
N LEU A 274 -29.00 -13.87 1.67
CA LEU A 274 -28.82 -15.22 2.22
C LEU A 274 -29.74 -15.49 3.41
N VAL A 275 -30.77 -14.66 3.61
CA VAL A 275 -31.57 -14.51 4.83
C VAL A 275 -32.44 -15.75 5.06
N GLY A 276 -31.78 -16.86 5.36
CA GLY A 276 -32.30 -17.97 6.11
C GLY A 276 -31.66 -17.89 7.48
N GLU A 277 -32.49 -17.94 8.51
CA GLU A 277 -32.14 -17.92 9.93
C GLU A 277 -30.93 -18.83 10.25
N ASN A 278 -30.86 -19.99 9.60
CA ASN A 278 -29.79 -20.97 9.78
C ASN A 278 -28.39 -20.44 9.49
N VAL A 279 -28.22 -19.62 8.44
CA VAL A 279 -26.90 -19.07 8.08
C VAL A 279 -26.49 -18.00 9.08
N GLN A 280 -27.42 -17.13 9.47
CA GLN A 280 -27.16 -16.12 10.50
C GLN A 280 -26.84 -16.76 11.85
N ASN A 281 -27.57 -17.81 12.23
CA ASN A 281 -27.29 -18.58 13.43
C ASN A 281 -25.91 -19.23 13.37
N PHE A 282 -25.51 -19.80 12.23
CA PHE A 282 -24.17 -20.37 12.08
C PHE A 282 -23.06 -19.30 12.20
N LEU A 283 -23.19 -18.18 11.47
CA LEU A 283 -22.21 -17.09 11.53
C LEU A 283 -22.09 -16.51 12.96
N SER A 284 -23.22 -16.25 13.60
CA SER A 284 -23.24 -15.62 14.94
C SER A 284 -22.83 -16.55 16.07
N SER A 285 -23.25 -17.82 16.05
CA SER A 285 -23.02 -18.77 17.16
C SER A 285 -21.74 -19.59 17.03
N LYS A 286 -21.21 -19.77 15.80
CA LYS A 286 -20.01 -20.59 15.56
C LYS A 286 -18.83 -19.74 15.09
N ILE A 287 -19.02 -18.89 14.09
CA ILE A 287 -17.90 -18.18 13.45
C ILE A 287 -17.45 -16.97 14.29
N LEU A 288 -18.37 -16.08 14.67
CA LEU A 288 -18.01 -14.88 15.43
C LEU A 288 -17.31 -15.18 16.76
N PRO A 289 -17.69 -16.19 17.56
CA PRO A 289 -16.96 -16.54 18.78
C PRO A 289 -15.52 -16.99 18.51
N LEU A 290 -15.27 -17.74 17.43
CA LEU A 290 -13.92 -18.14 17.03
C LEU A 290 -13.05 -16.94 16.65
N LEU A 291 -13.62 -15.97 15.95
CA LEU A 291 -12.92 -14.76 15.52
C LEU A 291 -12.67 -13.77 16.68
N LYS A 292 -13.59 -13.70 17.66
CA LYS A 292 -13.45 -12.85 18.85
C LYS A 292 -12.50 -13.44 19.89
N GLY A 293 -12.48 -14.77 20.00
CA GLY A 293 -11.66 -15.50 20.96
C GLY A 293 -10.21 -15.59 20.51
N ASN A 294 -9.46 -14.48 20.58
CA ASN A 294 -8.01 -14.40 20.32
C ASN A 294 -7.13 -15.18 21.33
N GLY A 295 -7.59 -16.34 21.84
CA GLY A 295 -7.00 -16.98 23.03
C GLY A 295 -6.41 -18.38 22.87
N PHE A 296 -6.76 -19.17 21.85
CA PHE A 296 -6.37 -20.60 21.83
C PHE A 296 -5.72 -21.12 20.55
N SER A 297 -5.99 -20.55 19.37
CA SER A 297 -5.29 -20.95 18.15
C SER A 297 -5.14 -19.77 17.18
N PRO A 298 -3.93 -19.48 16.67
CA PRO A 298 -3.68 -18.42 15.70
C PRO A 298 -4.16 -18.77 14.28
N ILE A 299 -4.54 -20.03 14.03
CA ILE A 299 -4.92 -20.54 12.71
C ILE A 299 -6.22 -21.34 12.83
N TYR A 300 -7.16 -21.06 11.93
CA TYR A 300 -8.41 -21.80 11.76
C TYR A 300 -8.51 -22.35 10.34
N MET A 301 -8.90 -23.61 10.21
CA MET A 301 -9.19 -24.24 8.91
C MET A 301 -10.68 -24.59 8.86
N LEU A 302 -11.39 -24.03 7.87
CA LEU A 302 -12.78 -24.37 7.60
C LEU A 302 -12.90 -25.11 6.27
N ASN A 303 -13.51 -26.29 6.32
CA ASN A 303 -13.88 -27.05 5.13
C ASN A 303 -15.39 -26.93 4.89
N ILE A 304 -15.80 -26.43 3.73
CA ILE A 304 -17.21 -26.25 3.36
C ILE A 304 -17.53 -27.12 2.14
N THR A 305 -18.33 -28.15 2.35
CA THR A 305 -18.72 -29.14 1.34
C THR A 305 -20.22 -29.16 1.10
N GLY A 306 -20.67 -29.50 -0.12
CA GLY A 306 -22.09 -29.59 -0.44
C GLY A 306 -22.38 -29.56 -1.94
N LYS A 307 -23.62 -29.90 -2.34
CA LYS A 307 -24.06 -29.95 -3.75
C LYS A 307 -23.90 -28.60 -4.47
N SER A 308 -23.81 -28.59 -5.80
CA SER A 308 -23.73 -27.34 -6.57
C SER A 308 -24.97 -26.46 -6.35
N GLY A 309 -24.82 -25.14 -6.38
CA GLY A 309 -25.92 -24.18 -6.21
C GLY A 309 -26.40 -23.94 -4.76
N THR A 310 -25.80 -24.58 -3.76
CA THR A 310 -26.23 -24.49 -2.34
C THR A 310 -25.72 -23.26 -1.58
N GLY A 311 -25.12 -22.28 -2.26
CA GLY A 311 -24.66 -21.04 -1.61
C GLY A 311 -23.30 -21.11 -0.90
N LYS A 312 -22.52 -22.20 -1.03
CA LYS A 312 -21.19 -22.37 -0.40
C LYS A 312 -20.25 -21.18 -0.61
N THR A 313 -20.09 -20.74 -1.86
CA THR A 313 -19.20 -19.61 -2.21
C THR A 313 -19.63 -18.34 -1.48
N ARG A 314 -20.93 -18.11 -1.34
CA ARG A 314 -21.44 -16.95 -0.63
C ARG A 314 -21.25 -17.08 0.89
N LEU A 315 -21.50 -18.24 1.48
CA LEU A 315 -21.20 -18.49 2.91
C LEU A 315 -19.71 -18.26 3.20
N LEU A 316 -18.82 -18.70 2.31
CA LEU A 316 -17.39 -18.42 2.40
C LEU A 316 -17.11 -16.91 2.34
N SER A 317 -17.73 -16.17 1.43
CA SER A 317 -17.61 -14.71 1.38
C SER A 317 -18.01 -14.03 2.69
N GLU A 318 -19.13 -14.44 3.31
CA GLU A 318 -19.58 -13.89 4.61
C GLU A 318 -18.60 -14.20 5.75
N ILE A 319 -18.06 -15.43 5.78
CA ILE A 319 -17.05 -15.83 6.76
C ILE A 319 -15.76 -15.03 6.56
N ILE A 320 -15.31 -14.87 5.31
CA ILE A 320 -14.13 -14.10 4.97
C ILE A 320 -14.31 -12.63 5.36
N ASN A 321 -15.47 -12.04 5.07
CA ASN A 321 -15.81 -10.67 5.47
C ASN A 321 -15.80 -10.49 6.99
N SER A 322 -16.40 -11.44 7.71
CA SER A 322 -16.36 -11.48 9.17
C SER A 322 -14.93 -11.60 9.67
N ALA A 323 -14.13 -12.51 9.13
CA ALA A 323 -12.74 -12.75 9.53
C ALA A 323 -11.84 -11.53 9.29
N LYS A 324 -11.96 -10.88 8.12
CA LYS A 324 -11.27 -9.62 7.81
C LYS A 324 -11.59 -8.52 8.83
N SER A 325 -12.81 -8.49 9.37
CA SER A 325 -13.22 -7.53 10.40
C SER A 325 -12.48 -7.69 11.73
N TYR A 326 -11.90 -8.87 11.97
CA TYR A 326 -11.06 -9.21 13.13
C TYR A 326 -9.58 -9.37 12.74
N ASN A 327 -9.15 -8.76 11.63
CA ASN A 327 -7.76 -8.79 11.13
C ASN A 327 -7.21 -10.19 10.80
N PHE A 328 -8.07 -11.20 10.56
CA PHE A 328 -7.61 -12.50 10.07
C PHE A 328 -7.23 -12.42 8.60
N GLN A 329 -6.07 -12.99 8.26
CA GLN A 329 -5.70 -13.26 6.88
C GLN A 329 -6.41 -14.54 6.42
N THR A 330 -7.14 -14.45 5.31
CA THR A 330 -7.94 -15.57 4.79
C THR A 330 -7.32 -16.16 3.54
N LEU A 331 -7.06 -17.46 3.56
CA LEU A 331 -6.67 -18.24 2.38
C LEU A 331 -7.91 -18.95 1.83
N TYR A 332 -8.30 -18.67 0.59
CA TYR A 332 -9.38 -19.37 -0.08
C TYR A 332 -8.80 -20.44 -1.01
N CYS A 333 -9.16 -21.70 -0.78
CA CYS A 333 -8.80 -22.80 -1.66
C CYS A 333 -10.03 -23.46 -2.25
N ASP A 334 -10.11 -23.46 -3.59
CA ASP A 334 -11.11 -24.23 -4.32
C ASP A 334 -10.50 -25.56 -4.73
N ALA A 335 -10.85 -26.63 -4.00
CA ALA A 335 -10.34 -27.98 -4.24
C ALA A 335 -10.69 -28.56 -5.63
N LYS A 336 -11.53 -27.88 -6.43
CA LYS A 336 -11.73 -28.23 -7.85
C LYS A 336 -10.73 -27.54 -8.79
N LYS A 337 -10.15 -26.40 -8.38
CA LYS A 337 -9.28 -25.57 -9.21
C LYS A 337 -7.81 -25.68 -8.82
N GLN A 338 -7.51 -25.87 -7.54
CA GLN A 338 -6.17 -25.95 -7.00
C GLN A 338 -5.91 -27.39 -6.54
N ASN A 339 -4.94 -28.04 -7.16
CA ASN A 339 -4.59 -29.43 -6.85
C ASN A 339 -3.15 -29.54 -6.34
N GLY A 340 -2.93 -30.40 -5.35
CA GLY A 340 -1.60 -30.76 -4.86
C GLY A 340 -0.87 -29.65 -4.11
N PHE A 341 0.38 -29.36 -4.49
CA PHE A 341 1.30 -28.52 -3.74
C PHE A 341 0.99 -27.01 -3.81
N GLU A 342 0.11 -26.57 -4.72
CA GLU A 342 -0.24 -25.15 -4.87
C GLU A 342 -0.85 -24.56 -3.60
N ILE A 343 -1.69 -25.33 -2.90
CA ILE A 343 -2.33 -24.92 -1.63
C ILE A 343 -1.27 -24.67 -0.56
N LEU A 344 -0.27 -25.55 -0.43
CA LEU A 344 0.82 -25.38 0.52
C LEU A 344 1.67 -24.15 0.18
N ARG A 345 1.94 -23.91 -1.11
CA ARG A 345 2.67 -22.72 -1.55
C ARG A 345 1.93 -21.44 -1.21
N GLU A 346 0.62 -21.38 -1.48
CA GLU A 346 -0.20 -20.22 -1.13
C GLU A 346 -0.23 -20.00 0.39
N PHE A 347 -0.33 -21.08 1.17
CA PHE A 347 -0.27 -21.01 2.64
C PHE A 347 1.06 -20.44 3.16
N PHE A 348 2.21 -20.91 2.67
CA PHE A 348 3.51 -20.38 3.08
C PHE A 348 3.71 -18.92 2.67
N MET A 349 3.19 -18.50 1.50
CA MET A 349 3.23 -17.11 1.06
C MET A 349 2.33 -16.20 1.91
N CYS A 350 1.17 -16.72 2.31
CA CYS A 350 0.25 -16.08 3.23
C CYS A 350 0.95 -15.80 4.57
N LEU A 351 1.60 -16.83 5.15
CA LEU A 351 2.38 -16.72 6.38
C LEU A 351 3.57 -15.75 6.28
N SER A 352 4.17 -15.61 5.10
CA SER A 352 5.30 -14.70 4.89
C SER A 352 4.91 -13.26 4.54
N GLY A 353 3.60 -12.98 4.38
CA GLY A 353 3.09 -11.65 4.05
C GLY A 353 3.29 -11.24 2.58
N VAL A 354 3.64 -12.18 1.70
CA VAL A 354 3.94 -11.93 0.27
C VAL A 354 2.72 -12.27 -0.60
N THR A 355 2.19 -11.31 -1.36
CA THR A 355 1.07 -11.54 -2.28
C THR A 355 1.49 -12.22 -3.59
N LEU A 356 0.74 -13.25 -4.00
CA LEU A 356 0.90 -13.94 -5.29
C LEU A 356 0.28 -13.14 -6.42
N TRP A 357 1.14 -12.52 -7.24
CA TRP A 357 0.85 -12.38 -8.67
C TRP A 357 1.54 -13.53 -9.41
N HIS A 358 1.10 -13.84 -10.63
CA HIS A 358 1.53 -14.99 -11.46
C HIS A 358 3.05 -15.22 -11.54
N TRP A 359 3.63 -15.85 -10.53
CA TRP A 359 5.03 -16.25 -10.53
C TRP A 359 5.14 -17.75 -10.22
N LYS A 360 5.67 -18.49 -11.19
CA LYS A 360 6.20 -19.85 -11.02
C LYS A 360 7.59 -19.73 -10.40
N TYR A 361 7.69 -19.53 -9.09
CA TYR A 361 8.91 -19.90 -8.38
C TYR A 361 8.73 -21.30 -7.81
N GLN A 362 9.57 -22.23 -8.28
CA GLN A 362 9.80 -23.50 -7.61
C GLN A 362 10.55 -23.19 -6.32
N LEU A 363 9.86 -23.30 -5.18
CA LEU A 363 10.52 -23.38 -3.89
C LEU A 363 11.28 -24.71 -3.83
N HIS A 364 12.59 -24.67 -4.00
CA HIS A 364 13.44 -25.77 -3.58
C HIS A 364 13.74 -25.59 -2.10
N ILE A 365 13.01 -26.34 -1.28
CA ILE A 365 13.39 -26.60 0.11
C ILE A 365 14.48 -27.68 0.04
N ARG A 366 15.68 -27.37 0.55
CA ARG A 366 16.72 -28.37 0.82
C ARG A 366 16.55 -28.90 2.23
#